data_AF-B9BP04-F1
#
_entry.id   AF-B9BP04-F1
#
_cell.length_a   1.000
_cell.length_b   1.000
_cell.length_c   1.000
_cell.angle_alpha   90.00
_cell.angle_beta   90.00
_cell.angle_gamma   90.00
#
_symmetry.space_group_name_H-M   'P 1'
#
loop_
_entity.id
_entity.type
_entity.pdbx_description
1 polymer ?
#
loop_
_entity_poly.entity_id
_entity_poly.type
_entity_poly.pdbx_seq_one_letter_code
_entity_poly.pdbx_strand_id
1 'polypeptide(L)'
;MAGCVPIDTPQKISFERRAPNEPPPPPPPPKAPSAVPQVSAAQERAKELVKSPTREERRDAEQADKLPEFDLQDIPKAMDKMGWPIAAKLAREWFASPSHIYNDDLNSVQPLDDTTVTLDWVLKFRGASDRFNQLVRKAIYTPNAARAARKVLMPVIEKSFGAGSLNSAGVTIDTSPFLSDPLQFHIAWGFQYQPVSSLDTLDGTAMTDLTGALANFNFYAAIGKANVTGDRYYKYDGKNKIFCLEPTVQITHVYVYVKDSYSFNDDSPSKSQYLGHWNKNGMVLSYVAALNDFFKSSNLNVGNSTGEEWHYLPEGEEVNKPIDKRTSFFRKFLAKDVYWPVNNKTYRDWRAAHNRGGDFMVYTKRRFHKDCWARRRVFQQIRQQPSLRNAS
;
A
#
# COMPACT_ATOMS: atom_id res chain seq x y z
N MET A 1 -10.77 -34.93 10.83
CA MET A 1 -11.21 -33.59 10.40
C MET A 1 -10.18 -32.60 10.90
N ALA A 2 -9.16 -32.33 10.09
CA ALA A 2 -8.39 -31.11 10.29
C ALA A 2 -9.31 -29.98 9.81
N GLY A 3 -9.42 -28.90 10.57
CA GLY A 3 -10.46 -27.89 10.45
C GLY A 3 -10.05 -26.62 11.15
N CYS A 4 -9.88 -25.48 10.48
CA CYS A 4 -9.96 -24.19 11.17
C CYS A 4 -11.39 -24.05 11.70
N VAL A 5 -11.53 -23.92 13.01
CA VAL A 5 -12.84 -23.82 13.67
C VAL A 5 -13.10 -22.36 14.04
N PRO A 6 -14.13 -21.70 13.50
CA PRO A 6 -14.54 -20.38 13.94
C PRO A 6 -14.93 -20.40 15.42
N ILE A 7 -14.68 -19.30 16.13
CA ILE A 7 -14.91 -19.18 17.56
C ILE A 7 -15.84 -18.01 17.83
N ASP A 8 -16.97 -18.29 18.48
CA ASP A 8 -17.84 -17.27 19.05
C ASP A 8 -17.30 -16.86 20.41
N THR A 9 -16.91 -15.59 20.54
CA THR A 9 -16.33 -15.03 21.76
C THR A 9 -16.76 -13.57 21.95
N PRO A 10 -17.00 -13.11 23.19
CA PRO A 10 -17.17 -11.68 23.48
C PRO A 10 -15.84 -10.91 23.47
N GLN A 11 -14.70 -11.59 23.51
CA GLN A 11 -13.38 -10.95 23.51
C GLN A 11 -13.04 -10.33 22.15
N LYS A 12 -12.24 -9.27 22.19
CA LYS A 12 -11.77 -8.53 21.01
C LYS A 12 -10.24 -8.45 21.02
N ILE A 13 -9.67 -8.03 19.90
CA ILE A 13 -8.26 -7.64 19.82
C ILE A 13 -8.00 -6.56 20.87
N SER A 14 -6.94 -6.75 21.66
CA SER A 14 -6.54 -5.85 22.73
C SER A 14 -5.87 -4.60 22.15
N PHE A 15 -6.20 -3.44 22.71
CA PHE A 15 -5.50 -2.17 22.51
C PHE A 15 -4.93 -1.66 23.84
N GLU A 16 -4.75 -2.51 24.85
CA GLU A 16 -4.33 -2.06 26.19
C GLU A 16 -2.83 -1.72 26.24
N ARG A 17 -2.03 -2.23 25.29
CA ARG A 17 -0.63 -1.86 25.19
C ARG A 17 -0.51 -0.40 24.77
N ARG A 18 0.23 0.39 25.54
CA ARG A 18 0.54 1.79 25.18
C ARG A 18 1.14 1.90 23.79
N ALA A 19 0.84 2.99 23.11
CA ALA A 19 1.46 3.25 21.83
C ALA A 19 2.98 3.47 21.99
N PRO A 20 3.79 3.13 20.97
CA PRO A 20 5.20 3.47 20.97
C PRO A 20 5.38 4.99 21.11
N ASN A 21 6.36 5.41 21.90
CA ASN A 21 6.69 6.82 22.16
C ASN A 21 5.59 7.62 22.90
N GLU A 22 4.62 6.95 23.54
CA GLU A 22 3.68 7.59 24.44
C GLU A 22 4.32 7.82 25.83
N PRO A 23 4.24 9.04 26.40
CA PRO A 23 4.77 9.28 27.74
C PRO A 23 4.03 8.42 28.78
N PRO A 24 4.70 7.96 29.84
CA PRO A 24 4.02 7.22 30.90
C PRO A 24 2.93 8.11 31.53
N PRO A 25 1.78 7.54 31.92
CA PRO A 25 0.74 8.28 32.60
C PRO A 25 1.32 8.85 33.89
N PRO A 26 0.83 10.02 34.31
CA PRO A 26 1.22 10.58 35.59
C PRO A 26 0.94 9.55 36.69
N PRO A 27 1.81 9.47 37.72
CA PRO A 27 1.60 8.58 38.84
C PRO A 27 0.19 8.83 39.42
N PRO A 28 -0.53 7.77 39.81
CA PRO A 28 -1.85 7.93 40.39
C PRO A 28 -1.76 8.88 41.60
N PRO A 29 -2.74 9.79 41.77
CA PRO A 29 -2.77 10.63 42.96
C PRO A 29 -2.77 9.72 44.21
N PRO A 30 -2.09 10.13 45.30
CA PRO A 30 -2.04 9.35 46.52
C PRO A 30 -3.46 8.99 46.95
N LYS A 31 -3.72 7.68 47.12
CA LYS A 31 -5.03 7.17 47.53
C LYS A 31 -5.45 7.87 48.82
N ALA A 32 -6.50 8.69 48.74
CA ALA A 32 -7.21 9.13 49.92
C ALA A 32 -7.76 7.89 50.66
N PRO A 33 -7.73 7.86 52.00
CA PRO A 33 -8.15 6.70 52.76
C PRO A 33 -9.59 6.30 52.40
N SER A 34 -9.73 5.03 52.06
CA SER A 34 -10.98 4.42 51.61
C SER A 34 -12.05 4.54 52.69
N ALA A 35 -13.15 5.23 52.37
CA ALA A 35 -14.38 5.13 53.14
C ALA A 35 -14.99 3.74 52.89
N VAL A 36 -15.31 3.07 53.99
CA VAL A 36 -15.91 1.73 54.06
C VAL A 36 -17.26 1.72 53.33
N PRO A 37 -17.53 0.80 52.39
CA PRO A 37 -18.89 0.61 51.88
C PRO A 37 -19.75 -0.09 52.93
N GLN A 38 -20.82 0.58 53.38
CA GLN A 38 -21.91 -0.08 54.10
C GLN A 38 -22.62 -1.04 53.15
N VAL A 39 -22.68 -2.31 53.56
CA VAL A 39 -23.52 -3.34 52.96
C VAL A 39 -24.98 -3.00 53.29
N SER A 40 -25.81 -2.77 52.29
CA SER A 40 -27.27 -2.88 52.44
C SER A 40 -27.75 -4.12 51.68
N ALA A 41 -28.27 -5.07 52.44
CA ALA A 41 -28.97 -6.24 51.95
C ALA A 41 -30.36 -5.81 51.46
N ALA A 42 -30.59 -5.82 50.15
CA ALA A 42 -31.91 -5.96 49.54
C ALA A 42 -31.79 -6.13 48.03
N GLN A 43 -31.78 -7.39 47.57
CA GLN A 43 -32.55 -7.92 46.43
C GLN A 43 -31.89 -9.19 45.88
N GLU A 44 -31.82 -10.20 46.75
CA GLU A 44 -32.00 -11.58 46.31
C GLU A 44 -33.49 -11.82 46.01
N ARG A 45 -33.74 -12.70 45.04
CA ARG A 45 -35.02 -13.22 44.51
C ARG A 45 -35.74 -12.39 43.44
N ALA A 46 -35.48 -12.76 42.19
CA ALA A 46 -36.56 -13.23 41.31
C ALA A 46 -36.06 -14.20 40.22
N LYS A 47 -36.31 -15.50 40.51
CA LYS A 47 -36.77 -16.56 39.59
C LYS A 47 -35.82 -17.18 38.55
N GLU A 48 -35.39 -18.39 38.91
CA GLU A 48 -35.22 -19.56 38.03
C GLU A 48 -36.44 -19.87 37.13
N LEU A 49 -36.16 -20.77 36.17
CA LEU A 49 -36.96 -21.30 35.04
C LEU A 49 -36.91 -20.38 33.80
N VAL A 50 -36.28 -20.80 32.70
CA VAL A 50 -36.69 -21.97 31.90
C VAL A 50 -35.47 -22.75 31.36
N LYS A 51 -35.39 -24.04 31.70
CA LYS A 51 -34.72 -25.06 30.88
C LYS A 51 -35.77 -25.63 29.93
N SER A 52 -35.52 -25.54 28.62
CA SER A 52 -36.16 -26.38 27.60
C SER A 52 -35.14 -26.69 26.49
N PRO A 53 -35.26 -27.85 25.82
CA PRO A 53 -34.12 -28.61 25.32
C PRO A 53 -33.76 -28.35 23.85
N THR A 54 -32.50 -28.67 23.53
CA THR A 54 -31.93 -29.08 22.24
C THR A 54 -32.73 -28.76 20.96
N ARG A 55 -32.22 -27.80 20.21
CA ARG A 55 -32.17 -27.88 18.75
C ARG A 55 -30.71 -28.04 18.37
N GLU A 56 -30.32 -29.24 17.97
CA GLU A 56 -29.03 -29.50 17.32
C GLU A 56 -29.05 -28.85 15.93
N GLU A 57 -28.97 -27.53 15.89
CA GLU A 57 -28.45 -26.85 14.72
C GLU A 57 -26.93 -27.04 14.76
N ARG A 58 -26.36 -27.52 13.65
CA ARG A 58 -24.91 -27.71 13.50
C ARG A 58 -24.24 -26.40 13.94
N ARG A 59 -23.48 -26.43 15.03
CA ARG A 59 -22.76 -25.23 15.49
C ARG A 59 -21.57 -25.04 14.56
N ASP A 60 -21.71 -24.13 13.59
CA ASP A 60 -20.64 -23.79 12.65
C ASP A 60 -19.45 -23.08 13.35
N ALA A 61 -19.66 -22.55 14.56
CA ALA A 61 -18.62 -21.97 15.43
C ALA A 61 -18.64 -22.56 16.86
N GLU A 62 -17.47 -22.66 17.49
CA GLU A 62 -17.32 -23.06 18.89
C GLU A 62 -17.38 -21.86 19.85
N GLN A 63 -18.10 -21.98 20.96
CA GLN A 63 -18.16 -20.91 21.97
C GLN A 63 -16.92 -20.95 22.88
N ALA A 64 -16.28 -19.79 23.09
CA ALA A 64 -15.24 -19.64 24.11
C ALA A 64 -15.27 -18.24 24.75
N ASP A 65 -15.40 -18.18 26.07
CA ASP A 65 -15.42 -16.90 26.80
C ASP A 65 -14.02 -16.30 26.95
N LYS A 66 -12.98 -17.15 26.93
CA LYS A 66 -11.59 -16.74 27.10
C LYS A 66 -10.67 -17.46 26.12
N LEU A 67 -9.99 -16.65 25.32
CA LEU A 67 -8.99 -16.97 24.33
C LEU A 67 -7.65 -16.32 24.70
N PRO A 68 -6.56 -16.81 24.09
CA PRO A 68 -5.26 -16.16 24.16
C PRO A 68 -5.32 -14.69 23.72
N GLU A 69 -4.83 -13.80 24.59
CA GLU A 69 -4.80 -12.37 24.31
C GLU A 69 -3.87 -12.06 23.13
N PHE A 70 -4.37 -11.24 22.22
CA PHE A 70 -3.64 -10.72 21.07
C PHE A 70 -3.86 -9.20 21.02
N ASP A 71 -2.76 -8.46 21.03
CA ASP A 71 -2.77 -7.00 20.88
C ASP A 71 -2.43 -6.65 19.43
N LEU A 72 -3.04 -5.60 18.87
CA LEU A 72 -2.77 -5.22 17.47
C LEU A 72 -1.27 -4.96 17.22
N GLN A 73 -0.56 -4.45 18.22
CA GLN A 73 0.88 -4.22 18.17
C GLN A 73 1.73 -5.51 18.22
N ASP A 74 1.13 -6.70 18.26
CA ASP A 74 1.82 -7.97 18.09
C ASP A 74 2.13 -8.29 16.61
N ILE A 75 1.41 -7.66 15.67
CA ILE A 75 1.58 -7.88 14.22
C ILE A 75 3.04 -7.68 13.77
N PRO A 76 3.76 -6.60 14.13
CA PRO A 76 5.13 -6.42 13.66
C PRO A 76 6.11 -7.49 14.17
N LYS A 77 5.85 -8.08 15.34
CA LYS A 77 6.66 -9.20 15.85
C LYS A 77 6.31 -10.51 15.16
N ALA A 78 5.05 -10.70 14.80
CA ALA A 78 4.61 -11.83 13.99
C ALA A 78 5.23 -11.77 12.58
N MET A 79 5.23 -10.59 11.95
CA MET A 79 5.89 -10.35 10.66
C MET A 79 7.39 -10.68 10.71
N ASP A 80 8.13 -10.26 11.74
CA ASP A 80 9.54 -10.65 11.90
C ASP A 80 9.72 -12.18 11.94
N LYS A 81 8.87 -12.90 12.69
CA LYS A 81 8.92 -14.38 12.78
C LYS A 81 8.59 -15.07 11.45
N MET A 82 7.77 -14.43 10.62
CA MET A 82 7.47 -14.90 9.25
C MET A 82 8.59 -14.60 8.25
N GLY A 83 9.66 -13.90 8.68
CA GLY A 83 10.72 -13.46 7.79
C GLY A 83 10.32 -12.25 6.94
N TRP A 84 9.42 -11.39 7.44
CA TRP A 84 8.93 -10.18 6.78
C TRP A 84 9.44 -8.89 7.47
N PRO A 85 10.76 -8.65 7.47
CA PRO A 85 11.35 -7.54 8.23
C PRO A 85 11.00 -6.16 7.67
N ILE A 86 10.72 -6.01 6.37
CA ILE A 86 10.37 -4.70 5.79
C ILE A 86 8.92 -4.36 6.12
N ALA A 87 7.99 -5.29 5.95
CA ALA A 87 6.60 -5.13 6.39
C ALA A 87 6.52 -4.80 7.89
N ALA A 88 7.31 -5.50 8.71
CA ALA A 88 7.38 -5.25 10.15
C ALA A 88 7.90 -3.85 10.49
N LYS A 89 8.84 -3.30 9.71
CA LYS A 89 9.35 -1.93 9.91
C LYS A 89 8.29 -0.89 9.60
N LEU A 90 7.60 -1.01 8.46
CA LEU A 90 6.51 -0.09 8.09
C LEU A 90 5.37 -0.13 9.12
N ALA A 91 4.99 -1.32 9.58
CA ALA A 91 3.98 -1.46 10.62
C ALA A 91 4.40 -0.78 11.93
N ARG A 92 5.66 -0.93 12.36
CA ARG A 92 6.20 -0.23 13.55
C ARG A 92 6.19 1.29 13.37
N GLU A 93 6.59 1.77 12.21
CA GLU A 93 6.58 3.20 11.88
C GLU A 93 5.17 3.76 11.95
N TRP A 94 4.19 3.05 11.41
CA TRP A 94 2.78 3.42 11.51
C TRP A 94 2.36 3.57 12.97
N PHE A 95 2.57 2.54 13.81
CA PHE A 95 2.20 2.58 15.25
C PHE A 95 2.94 3.69 16.02
N ALA A 96 4.19 3.97 15.68
CA ALA A 96 5.00 4.98 16.35
C ALA A 96 4.67 6.42 15.94
N SER A 97 4.06 6.60 14.78
CA SER A 97 3.77 7.91 14.19
C SER A 97 2.59 8.61 14.90
N PRO A 98 2.59 9.96 14.91
CA PRO A 98 1.40 10.73 15.28
C PRO A 98 0.17 10.29 14.48
N SER A 99 -1.02 10.42 15.06
CA SER A 99 -2.26 10.17 14.33
C SER A 99 -2.32 11.00 13.05
N HIS A 100 -2.46 10.33 11.92
CA HIS A 100 -2.57 10.94 10.60
C HIS A 100 -3.41 10.04 9.69
N ILE A 101 -4.28 10.65 8.91
CA ILE A 101 -5.16 9.95 7.95
C ILE A 101 -4.77 10.43 6.56
N TYR A 102 -4.42 9.48 5.70
CA TYR A 102 -4.17 9.77 4.29
C TYR A 102 -5.44 10.31 3.63
N ASN A 103 -5.31 11.36 2.82
CA ASN A 103 -6.45 12.09 2.25
C ASN A 103 -6.92 11.56 0.88
N ASP A 104 -6.45 10.37 0.48
CA ASP A 104 -6.73 9.76 -0.82
C ASP A 104 -6.25 10.56 -2.05
N ASP A 105 -5.37 11.54 -1.84
CA ASP A 105 -4.67 12.26 -2.91
C ASP A 105 -3.18 11.91 -2.93
N LEU A 106 -2.81 11.08 -3.91
CA LEU A 106 -1.44 10.61 -4.13
C LEU A 106 -0.46 11.77 -4.38
N ASN A 107 -0.93 12.93 -4.81
CA ASN A 107 -0.13 14.10 -5.15
C ASN A 107 -0.21 15.23 -4.12
N SER A 108 -0.74 14.94 -2.93
CA SER A 108 -0.76 15.89 -1.81
C SER A 108 0.48 15.75 -0.91
N VAL A 109 0.73 16.79 -0.11
CA VAL A 109 1.77 16.75 0.93
C VAL A 109 1.31 15.83 2.06
N GLN A 110 2.11 14.81 2.35
CA GLN A 110 1.84 13.77 3.34
C GLN A 110 3.12 13.46 4.11
N PRO A 111 3.03 12.92 5.34
CA PRO A 111 4.14 12.20 5.95
C PRO A 111 4.67 11.16 4.98
N LEU A 112 5.99 10.96 4.93
CA LEU A 112 6.61 10.04 3.99
C LEU A 112 7.73 9.23 4.62
N ASP A 113 7.84 7.97 4.18
CA ASP A 113 9.05 7.16 4.30
C ASP A 113 9.70 7.05 2.92
N ASP A 114 10.97 7.45 2.81
CA ASP A 114 11.77 7.24 1.61
C ASP A 114 13.02 6.38 1.84
N THR A 115 13.03 5.63 2.94
CA THR A 115 14.21 4.95 3.46
C THR A 115 14.03 3.46 3.69
N THR A 116 12.84 3.03 4.12
CA THR A 116 12.57 1.65 4.53
C THR A 116 12.52 0.73 3.32
N VAL A 117 11.79 1.14 2.27
CA VAL A 117 11.68 0.38 1.02
C VAL A 117 12.71 0.87 0.00
N THR A 118 13.53 -0.04 -0.51
CA THR A 118 14.49 0.26 -1.57
C THR A 118 14.11 -0.42 -2.87
N LEU A 119 14.38 0.23 -4.00
CA LEU A 119 14.09 -0.35 -5.31
C LEU A 119 14.83 -1.68 -5.51
N ASP A 120 16.09 -1.76 -5.07
CA ASP A 120 16.87 -3.00 -5.18
C ASP A 120 16.31 -4.14 -4.34
N TRP A 121 15.66 -3.85 -3.20
CA TRP A 121 14.93 -4.86 -2.44
C TRP A 121 13.66 -5.31 -3.17
N VAL A 122 12.86 -4.36 -3.69
CA VAL A 122 11.64 -4.69 -4.46
C VAL A 122 11.97 -5.58 -5.67
N LEU A 123 13.09 -5.31 -6.36
CA LEU A 123 13.50 -6.07 -7.55
C LEU A 123 14.02 -7.49 -7.25
N LYS A 124 14.18 -7.88 -5.98
CA LYS A 124 14.46 -9.28 -5.61
C LYS A 124 13.26 -10.20 -5.82
N PHE A 125 12.05 -9.63 -5.83
CA PHE A 125 10.81 -10.38 -6.02
C PHE A 125 10.52 -10.51 -7.51
N ARG A 126 10.37 -11.75 -8.00
CA ARG A 126 10.30 -12.06 -9.43
C ARG A 126 9.16 -11.29 -10.14
N GLY A 127 7.94 -11.34 -9.61
CA GLY A 127 6.81 -10.67 -10.25
C GLY A 127 6.97 -9.15 -10.30
N ALA A 128 7.47 -8.52 -9.23
CA ALA A 128 7.81 -7.10 -9.25
C ALA A 128 8.92 -6.78 -10.27
N SER A 129 9.96 -7.61 -10.37
CA SER A 129 11.03 -7.46 -11.37
C SER A 129 10.50 -7.58 -12.81
N ASP A 130 9.55 -8.49 -13.05
CA ASP A 130 8.89 -8.64 -14.35
C ASP A 130 8.08 -7.39 -14.71
N ARG A 131 7.33 -6.82 -13.75
CA ARG A 131 6.61 -5.55 -13.95
C ARG A 131 7.56 -4.38 -14.18
N PHE A 132 8.65 -4.28 -13.43
CA PHE A 132 9.68 -3.28 -13.68
C PHE A 132 10.23 -3.39 -15.11
N ASN A 133 10.53 -4.61 -15.58
CA ASN A 133 10.99 -4.84 -16.94
C ASN A 133 9.92 -4.48 -17.99
N GLN A 134 8.65 -4.72 -17.72
CA GLN A 134 7.54 -4.27 -18.57
C GLN A 134 7.53 -2.73 -18.68
N LEU A 135 7.72 -2.01 -17.59
CA LEU A 135 7.79 -0.55 -17.59
C LEU A 135 8.92 -0.07 -18.50
N VAL A 136 10.16 -0.45 -18.20
CA VAL A 136 11.35 0.13 -18.84
C VAL A 136 11.60 -0.37 -20.26
N ARG A 137 11.08 -1.56 -20.64
CA ARG A 137 11.28 -2.13 -21.98
C ARG A 137 10.10 -1.93 -22.92
N LYS A 138 8.90 -1.67 -22.40
CA LYS A 138 7.67 -1.60 -23.20
C LYS A 138 6.82 -0.38 -22.88
N ALA A 139 6.39 -0.20 -21.63
CA ALA A 139 5.34 0.77 -21.29
C ALA A 139 5.75 2.22 -21.56
N ILE A 140 7.04 2.56 -21.35
CA ILE A 140 7.56 3.91 -21.62
C ILE A 140 7.61 4.27 -23.12
N TYR A 141 7.51 3.29 -24.03
CA TYR A 141 7.55 3.51 -25.48
C TYR A 141 6.18 3.52 -26.14
N THR A 142 5.11 3.45 -25.35
CA THR A 142 3.74 3.49 -25.90
C THR A 142 3.40 4.90 -26.40
N PRO A 143 2.49 5.04 -27.38
CA PRO A 143 2.00 6.35 -27.81
C PRO A 143 1.40 7.18 -26.67
N ASN A 144 0.78 6.54 -25.68
CA ASN A 144 0.24 7.20 -24.50
C ASN A 144 1.36 7.80 -23.63
N ALA A 145 2.43 7.04 -23.39
CA ALA A 145 3.61 7.52 -22.67
C ALA A 145 4.28 8.68 -23.40
N ALA A 146 4.40 8.61 -24.73
CA ALA A 146 4.93 9.72 -25.53
C ALA A 146 4.08 11.00 -25.41
N ARG A 147 2.74 10.87 -25.41
CA ARG A 147 1.83 12.02 -25.17
C ARG A 147 1.96 12.58 -23.77
N ALA A 148 2.08 11.73 -22.74
CA ALA A 148 2.28 12.16 -21.36
C ALA A 148 3.63 12.89 -21.20
N ALA A 149 4.71 12.33 -21.75
CA ALA A 149 6.02 12.96 -21.74
C ALA A 149 6.03 14.30 -22.49
N ARG A 150 5.29 14.42 -23.60
CA ARG A 150 5.10 15.69 -24.30
C ARG A 150 4.44 16.74 -23.40
N LYS A 151 3.39 16.38 -22.64
CA LYS A 151 2.73 17.29 -21.70
C LYS A 151 3.69 17.78 -20.60
N VAL A 152 4.54 16.89 -20.08
CA VAL A 152 5.56 17.22 -19.08
C VAL A 152 6.61 18.18 -19.63
N LEU A 153 7.10 17.93 -20.85
CA LEU A 153 8.22 18.68 -21.42
C LEU A 153 7.82 20.00 -22.08
N MET A 154 6.55 20.15 -22.50
CA MET A 154 6.10 21.32 -23.24
C MET A 154 6.34 22.64 -22.49
N PRO A 155 5.90 22.80 -21.23
CA PRO A 155 6.07 24.08 -20.52
C PRO A 155 7.54 24.45 -20.33
N VAL A 156 8.41 23.44 -20.17
CA VAL A 156 9.86 23.63 -20.02
C VAL A 156 10.47 24.13 -21.32
N ILE A 157 10.05 23.57 -22.45
CA ILE A 157 10.51 23.95 -23.79
C ILE A 157 10.01 25.36 -24.15
N GLU A 158 8.73 25.66 -23.90
CA GLU A 158 8.14 26.98 -24.14
C GLU A 158 8.86 28.07 -23.35
N LYS A 159 9.09 27.83 -22.05
CA LYS A 159 9.84 28.75 -21.19
C LYS A 159 11.27 28.95 -21.69
N SER A 160 11.95 27.88 -22.09
CA SER A 160 13.33 27.94 -22.59
C SER A 160 13.42 28.64 -23.95
N PHE A 161 12.40 28.48 -24.80
CA PHE A 161 12.30 29.17 -26.08
C PHE A 161 12.00 30.66 -25.90
N GLY A 162 11.03 31.01 -25.05
CA GLY A 162 10.69 32.40 -24.73
C GLY A 162 11.84 33.18 -24.09
N ALA A 163 12.68 32.51 -23.30
CA ALA A 163 13.89 33.08 -22.71
C ALA A 163 15.08 33.19 -23.69
N GLY A 164 14.96 32.71 -24.92
CA GLY A 164 16.06 32.68 -25.90
C GLY A 164 17.17 31.66 -25.59
N SER A 165 16.98 30.79 -24.58
CA SER A 165 17.96 29.81 -24.11
C SER A 165 18.09 28.60 -25.02
N LEU A 166 17.07 28.29 -25.83
CA LEU A 166 17.29 27.42 -26.98
C LEU A 166 18.14 28.21 -27.98
N ASN A 167 19.35 27.73 -28.27
CA ASN A 167 20.19 28.16 -29.40
C ASN A 167 20.23 27.05 -30.47
N SER A 168 21.00 27.22 -31.55
CA SER A 168 21.08 26.24 -32.65
C SER A 168 21.67 24.89 -32.23
N ALA A 169 22.38 24.82 -31.09
CA ALA A 169 22.94 23.59 -30.55
C ALA A 169 21.92 22.77 -29.73
N GLY A 170 20.72 23.31 -29.50
CA GLY A 170 19.69 22.69 -28.67
C GLY A 170 19.87 22.96 -27.17
N VAL A 171 18.99 22.38 -26.36
CA VAL A 171 19.01 22.46 -24.90
C VAL A 171 18.97 21.06 -24.30
N THR A 172 19.78 20.85 -23.27
CA THR A 172 19.69 19.65 -22.43
C THR A 172 18.87 19.98 -21.19
N ILE A 173 17.81 19.21 -20.98
CA ILE A 173 17.03 19.21 -19.74
C ILE A 173 17.63 18.15 -18.84
N ASP A 174 18.03 18.53 -17.61
CA ASP A 174 18.50 17.62 -16.57
C ASP A 174 17.66 17.82 -15.31
N THR A 175 16.98 16.76 -14.87
CA THR A 175 16.06 16.82 -13.74
C THR A 175 16.71 16.39 -12.42
N SER A 176 18.00 16.03 -12.42
CA SER A 176 18.72 15.64 -11.19
C SER A 176 18.66 16.68 -10.05
N PRO A 177 18.65 18.01 -10.30
CA PRO A 177 18.54 18.99 -9.21
C PRO A 177 17.22 18.92 -8.43
N PHE A 178 16.17 18.34 -9.01
CA PHE A 178 14.85 18.25 -8.39
C PHE A 178 14.67 16.97 -7.55
N LEU A 179 15.71 16.15 -7.39
CA LEU A 179 15.61 14.88 -6.68
C LEU A 179 15.53 15.01 -5.14
N SER A 180 15.75 16.19 -4.57
CA SER A 180 15.62 16.38 -3.12
C SER A 180 14.17 16.34 -2.63
N ASP A 181 13.19 16.60 -3.51
CA ASP A 181 11.77 16.59 -3.18
C ASP A 181 11.05 15.49 -3.99
N PRO A 182 10.77 14.31 -3.39
CA PRO A 182 10.11 13.19 -4.06
C PRO A 182 8.75 13.53 -4.66
N LEU A 183 7.93 14.30 -3.93
CA LEU A 183 6.57 14.63 -4.32
C LEU A 183 6.58 15.58 -5.52
N GLN A 184 7.28 16.71 -5.40
CA GLN A 184 7.35 17.70 -6.47
C GLN A 184 8.02 17.13 -7.71
N PHE A 185 9.06 16.30 -7.54
CA PHE A 185 9.68 15.58 -8.64
C PHE A 185 8.69 14.68 -9.39
N HIS A 186 7.88 13.92 -8.65
CA HIS A 186 6.88 13.04 -9.24
C HIS A 186 5.82 13.81 -10.02
N ILE A 187 5.28 14.89 -9.43
CA ILE A 187 4.24 15.71 -10.07
C ILE A 187 4.79 16.39 -11.32
N ALA A 188 6.00 16.94 -11.25
CA ALA A 188 6.57 17.72 -12.34
C ALA A 188 7.07 16.86 -13.49
N TRP A 189 7.63 15.67 -13.23
CA TRP A 189 8.40 14.91 -14.22
C TRP A 189 7.87 13.51 -14.51
N GLY A 190 6.90 13.01 -13.74
CA GLY A 190 6.27 11.71 -13.94
C GLY A 190 5.47 11.66 -15.25
N PHE A 191 5.66 10.60 -16.05
CA PHE A 191 4.97 10.48 -17.34
C PHE A 191 4.38 9.09 -17.62
N GLN A 192 4.79 8.07 -16.86
CA GLN A 192 4.28 6.71 -17.02
C GLN A 192 4.35 5.96 -15.69
N TYR A 193 3.47 4.98 -15.53
CA TYR A 193 3.52 4.05 -14.41
C TYR A 193 3.27 2.61 -14.88
N GLN A 194 3.57 1.66 -14.02
CA GLN A 194 3.29 0.25 -14.19
C GLN A 194 2.76 -0.30 -12.86
N PRO A 195 1.49 -0.75 -12.81
CA PRO A 195 0.96 -1.37 -11.62
C PRO A 195 1.61 -2.73 -11.37
N VAL A 196 1.75 -3.02 -10.07
CA VAL A 196 2.14 -4.30 -9.48
C VAL A 196 0.99 -4.72 -8.59
N SER A 197 0.32 -5.80 -9.00
CA SER A 197 -0.76 -6.37 -8.20
C SER A 197 -0.20 -7.23 -7.07
N SER A 198 -1.02 -7.48 -6.07
CA SER A 198 -0.68 -8.35 -4.95
C SER A 198 -0.26 -9.76 -5.40
N LEU A 199 -0.79 -10.25 -6.52
CA LEU A 199 -0.35 -11.51 -7.14
C LEU A 199 1.10 -11.45 -7.63
N ASP A 200 1.51 -10.31 -8.18
CA ASP A 200 2.89 -10.11 -8.64
C ASP A 200 3.88 -10.04 -7.45
N THR A 201 3.38 -9.91 -6.21
CA THR A 201 4.19 -9.91 -5.00
C THR A 201 4.31 -11.28 -4.32
N LEU A 202 3.56 -12.28 -4.76
CA LEU A 202 3.59 -13.64 -4.19
C LEU A 202 4.84 -14.42 -4.63
N ASP A 203 5.23 -15.39 -3.81
CA ASP A 203 6.13 -16.47 -4.19
C ASP A 203 5.34 -17.78 -4.32
N GLY A 204 5.04 -18.16 -5.56
CA GLY A 204 4.04 -19.19 -5.83
C GLY A 204 2.65 -18.73 -5.35
N THR A 205 2.12 -19.43 -4.34
CA THR A 205 0.86 -19.07 -3.68
C THR A 205 1.07 -18.41 -2.31
N ALA A 206 2.31 -18.31 -1.85
CA ALA A 206 2.64 -17.76 -0.53
C ALA A 206 2.84 -16.24 -0.60
N MET A 207 2.30 -15.54 0.39
CA MET A 207 2.62 -14.12 0.57
C MET A 207 4.06 -13.92 1.00
N THR A 208 4.60 -12.77 0.64
CA THR A 208 5.98 -12.41 0.92
C THR A 208 6.06 -11.15 1.77
N ASP A 209 7.28 -10.79 2.18
CA ASP A 209 7.58 -9.50 2.81
C ASP A 209 7.12 -8.32 1.92
N LEU A 210 7.23 -8.45 0.59
CA LEU A 210 6.73 -7.43 -0.34
C LEU A 210 5.20 -7.32 -0.29
N THR A 211 4.51 -8.45 -0.22
CA THR A 211 3.04 -8.49 -0.09
C THR A 211 2.59 -7.80 1.20
N GLY A 212 3.22 -8.11 2.34
CA GLY A 212 2.91 -7.51 3.63
C GLY A 212 3.32 -6.04 3.75
N ALA A 213 4.30 -5.60 2.97
CA ALA A 213 4.80 -4.22 2.99
C ALA A 213 3.97 -3.27 2.12
N LEU A 214 3.62 -3.68 0.90
CA LEU A 214 3.05 -2.79 -0.12
C LEU A 214 1.76 -3.31 -0.76
N ALA A 215 1.44 -4.61 -0.64
CA ALA A 215 0.31 -5.23 -1.35
C ALA A 215 0.24 -4.86 -2.86
N ASN A 216 -0.62 -3.91 -3.23
CA ASN A 216 -0.69 -3.33 -4.57
C ASN A 216 0.09 -2.01 -4.61
N PHE A 217 1.06 -1.88 -5.52
CA PHE A 217 1.82 -0.64 -5.66
C PHE A 217 2.14 -0.33 -7.13
N ASN A 218 2.76 0.81 -7.39
CA ASN A 218 3.13 1.22 -8.73
C ASN A 218 4.63 1.52 -8.85
N PHE A 219 5.24 1.04 -9.94
CA PHE A 219 6.46 1.65 -10.45
C PHE A 219 6.12 2.89 -11.27
N TYR A 220 6.86 3.97 -11.09
CA TYR A 220 6.74 5.20 -11.86
C TYR A 220 7.99 5.46 -12.67
N ALA A 221 7.81 6.00 -13.88
CA ALA A 221 8.87 6.53 -14.70
C ALA A 221 8.71 8.05 -14.80
N ALA A 222 9.82 8.76 -14.54
CA ALA A 222 9.92 10.20 -14.66
C ALA A 222 11.04 10.59 -15.63
N ILE A 223 10.90 11.74 -16.28
CA ILE A 223 11.94 12.27 -17.17
C ILE A 223 13.20 12.55 -16.37
N GLY A 224 14.32 11.94 -16.78
CA GLY A 224 15.64 12.16 -16.17
C GLY A 224 16.45 13.18 -16.95
N LYS A 225 16.75 12.86 -18.20
CA LYS A 225 17.44 13.77 -19.12
C LYS A 225 16.81 13.74 -20.49
N ALA A 226 16.70 14.91 -21.12
CA ALA A 226 16.18 15.04 -22.48
C ALA A 226 16.97 16.06 -23.28
N ASN A 227 17.25 15.75 -24.54
CA ASN A 227 17.86 16.66 -25.48
C ASN A 227 16.76 17.24 -26.37
N VAL A 228 16.67 18.56 -26.42
CA VAL A 228 15.73 19.28 -27.26
C VAL A 228 16.50 19.97 -28.37
N THR A 229 16.20 19.59 -29.60
CA THR A 229 16.68 20.24 -30.82
C THR A 229 15.47 20.74 -31.60
N GLY A 230 15.64 21.55 -32.63
CA GLY A 230 14.50 21.93 -33.45
C GLY A 230 14.80 23.00 -34.49
N ASP A 231 14.05 22.92 -35.59
CA ASP A 231 14.15 23.87 -36.67
C ASP A 231 13.41 25.15 -36.31
N ARG A 232 14.07 26.28 -36.59
CA ARG A 232 13.50 27.61 -36.41
C ARG A 232 13.00 28.10 -37.74
N TYR A 233 11.79 28.64 -37.74
CA TYR A 233 11.24 29.23 -38.93
C TYR A 233 10.38 30.42 -38.58
N TYR A 234 10.23 31.32 -39.55
CA TYR A 234 9.25 32.38 -39.46
C TYR A 234 7.97 31.94 -40.13
N LYS A 235 6.87 32.01 -39.38
CA LYS A 235 5.54 31.94 -39.96
C LYS A 235 5.06 33.36 -40.21
N TYR A 236 4.68 33.61 -41.45
CA TYR A 236 4.14 34.90 -41.89
C TYR A 236 2.61 34.81 -41.85
N ASP A 237 1.99 35.67 -41.06
CA ASP A 237 0.52 35.79 -40.95
C ASP A 237 0.14 37.25 -41.24
N GLY A 238 -0.16 37.53 -42.51
CA GLY A 238 -0.29 38.90 -43.01
C GLY A 238 1.00 39.71 -42.86
N LYS A 239 0.95 40.84 -42.13
CA LYS A 239 2.12 41.67 -41.81
C LYS A 239 2.89 41.20 -40.56
N ASN A 240 2.35 40.23 -39.82
CA ASN A 240 2.96 39.75 -38.58
C ASN A 240 3.99 38.65 -38.88
N LYS A 241 5.15 38.75 -38.22
CA LYS A 241 6.24 37.77 -38.28
C LYS A 241 6.27 37.00 -36.97
N ILE A 242 5.84 35.75 -36.99
CA ILE A 242 5.84 34.88 -35.81
C ILE A 242 7.08 34.00 -35.87
N PHE A 243 7.90 34.03 -34.82
CA PHE A 243 9.05 33.15 -34.70
C PHE A 243 8.62 31.82 -34.07
N CYS A 244 8.80 30.73 -34.81
CA CYS A 244 8.33 29.40 -34.44
C CYS A 244 9.51 28.42 -34.26
N LEU A 245 9.27 27.43 -33.41
CA LEU A 245 10.15 26.28 -33.20
C LEU A 245 9.37 25.00 -33.49
N GLU A 246 9.97 24.09 -34.26
CA GLU A 246 9.53 22.70 -34.35
C GLU A 246 10.49 21.81 -33.55
N PRO A 247 10.21 21.57 -32.24
CA PRO A 247 11.15 20.87 -31.38
C PRO A 247 11.10 19.35 -31.62
N THR A 248 12.27 18.74 -31.77
CA THR A 248 12.49 17.30 -31.63
C THR A 248 13.09 17.02 -30.25
N VAL A 249 12.39 16.20 -29.48
CA VAL A 249 12.76 15.87 -28.11
C VAL A 249 13.23 14.42 -28.05
N GLN A 250 14.45 14.21 -27.58
CA GLN A 250 15.02 12.90 -27.31
C GLN A 250 15.22 12.71 -25.81
N ILE A 251 14.35 11.92 -25.18
CA ILE A 251 14.54 11.50 -23.79
C ILE A 251 15.66 10.45 -23.77
N THR A 252 16.76 10.76 -23.08
CA THR A 252 17.95 9.90 -23.02
C THR A 252 18.00 9.07 -21.76
N HIS A 253 17.37 9.55 -20.68
CA HIS A 253 17.38 8.90 -19.38
C HIS A 253 16.06 9.10 -18.67
N VAL A 254 15.66 8.09 -17.92
CA VAL A 254 14.49 8.12 -17.04
C VAL A 254 14.90 7.75 -15.62
N TYR A 255 14.18 8.29 -14.65
CA TYR A 255 14.22 7.79 -13.28
C TYR A 255 13.08 6.81 -13.06
N VAL A 256 13.36 5.71 -12.38
CA VAL A 256 12.34 4.74 -11.96
C VAL A 256 12.34 4.59 -10.44
N TYR A 257 11.14 4.51 -9.86
CA TYR A 257 10.92 4.41 -8.41
C TYR A 257 9.56 3.78 -8.11
N VAL A 258 9.41 3.26 -6.90
CA VAL A 258 8.12 2.91 -6.31
C VAL A 258 7.56 4.13 -5.58
N LYS A 259 6.25 4.30 -5.68
CA LYS A 259 5.46 5.21 -4.84
C LYS A 259 4.17 4.48 -4.46
N ASP A 260 3.81 4.55 -3.19
CA ASP A 260 2.62 3.91 -2.64
C ASP A 260 2.10 4.64 -1.40
N SER A 261 0.86 4.39 -1.00
CA SER A 261 0.28 4.88 0.26
C SER A 261 0.18 3.75 1.28
N TYR A 262 0.89 3.86 2.39
CA TYR A 262 0.72 2.95 3.53
C TYR A 262 -0.41 3.48 4.42
N SER A 263 -1.64 3.10 4.10
CA SER A 263 -2.85 3.58 4.77
C SER A 263 -3.85 2.47 5.05
N PHE A 264 -4.73 2.72 6.02
CA PHE A 264 -5.83 1.83 6.39
C PHE A 264 -7.18 2.50 6.14
N ASN A 265 -7.30 3.14 4.98
CA ASN A 265 -8.55 3.71 4.47
C ASN A 265 -9.40 2.61 3.81
N ASP A 266 -10.71 2.80 3.75
CA ASP A 266 -11.60 1.90 3.01
C ASP A 266 -12.27 2.66 1.87
N ASP A 267 -12.47 1.99 0.73
CA ASP A 267 -13.19 2.55 -0.43
C ASP A 267 -14.67 2.83 -0.11
N SER A 268 -15.22 2.19 0.92
CA SER A 268 -16.59 2.39 1.39
C SER A 268 -16.67 2.36 2.91
N PRO A 269 -17.45 3.24 3.55
CA PRO A 269 -17.72 3.19 4.98
C PRO A 269 -18.37 1.88 5.44
N SER A 270 -19.07 1.17 4.54
CA SER A 270 -19.82 -0.05 4.85
C SER A 270 -19.01 -1.34 4.78
N LYS A 271 -17.78 -1.31 4.26
CA LYS A 271 -16.96 -2.50 4.09
C LYS A 271 -15.50 -2.21 4.43
N SER A 272 -14.98 -2.91 5.43
CA SER A 272 -13.57 -2.78 5.79
C SER A 272 -12.72 -3.89 5.21
N GLN A 273 -11.65 -3.51 4.51
CA GLN A 273 -10.75 -4.46 3.85
C GLN A 273 -10.18 -5.45 4.87
N TYR A 274 -10.26 -6.74 4.53
CA TYR A 274 -9.67 -7.81 5.30
C TYR A 274 -8.15 -7.90 5.10
N LEU A 275 -7.41 -8.01 6.21
CA LEU A 275 -5.93 -8.04 6.25
C LEU A 275 -5.37 -9.37 6.79
N GLY A 276 -6.21 -10.39 6.95
CA GLY A 276 -5.82 -11.71 7.45
C GLY A 276 -6.25 -11.98 8.89
N HIS A 277 -6.10 -13.24 9.31
CA HIS A 277 -6.19 -13.60 10.73
C HIS A 277 -4.78 -13.73 11.30
N TRP A 278 -4.52 -13.02 12.38
CA TRP A 278 -3.19 -12.86 12.97
C TRP A 278 -3.11 -13.47 14.36
N ASN A 279 -1.93 -13.98 14.70
CA ASN A 279 -1.56 -14.26 16.08
C ASN A 279 -0.11 -13.82 16.33
N LYS A 280 0.43 -14.11 17.51
CA LYS A 280 1.79 -13.68 17.89
C LYS A 280 2.92 -14.35 17.09
N ASN A 281 2.60 -15.33 16.24
CA ASN A 281 3.57 -16.13 15.48
C ASN A 281 3.44 -15.94 13.97
N GLY A 282 2.30 -15.48 13.46
CA GLY A 282 2.14 -15.19 12.06
C GLY A 282 0.70 -14.93 11.66
N MET A 283 0.42 -15.16 10.38
CA MET A 283 -0.88 -14.88 9.78
C MET A 283 -1.36 -16.02 8.89
N VAL A 284 -2.68 -16.14 8.78
CA VAL A 284 -3.37 -17.01 7.83
C VAL A 284 -4.48 -16.22 7.11
N LEU A 285 -4.79 -16.59 5.87
CA LEU A 285 -5.85 -15.97 5.07
C LEU A 285 -7.06 -16.88 4.95
N SER A 286 -8.24 -16.28 4.92
CA SER A 286 -9.41 -16.88 4.28
C SER A 286 -9.23 -16.83 2.77
N TYR A 287 -9.29 -17.97 2.09
CA TYR A 287 -9.18 -18.03 0.62
C TYR A 287 -10.24 -17.16 -0.07
N VAL A 288 -11.50 -17.24 0.39
CA VAL A 288 -12.63 -16.47 -0.19
C VAL A 288 -12.50 -14.97 0.09
N ALA A 289 -12.12 -14.59 1.30
CA ALA A 289 -11.93 -13.16 1.63
C ALA A 289 -10.70 -12.58 0.90
N ALA A 290 -9.60 -13.33 0.84
CA ALA A 290 -8.41 -12.91 0.13
C ALA A 290 -8.68 -12.76 -1.37
N LEU A 291 -9.40 -13.70 -2.00
CA LEU A 291 -9.80 -13.55 -3.39
C LEU A 291 -10.68 -12.31 -3.61
N ASN A 292 -11.65 -12.07 -2.73
CA ASN A 292 -12.60 -10.97 -2.87
C ASN A 292 -12.03 -9.58 -2.57
N ASP A 293 -11.14 -9.45 -1.60
CA ASP A 293 -10.65 -8.14 -1.13
C ASP A 293 -9.21 -7.87 -1.57
N PHE A 294 -8.36 -8.90 -1.60
CA PHE A 294 -6.94 -8.77 -1.88
C PHE A 294 -6.61 -8.98 -3.36
N PHE A 295 -7.30 -9.90 -4.06
CA PHE A 295 -6.97 -10.30 -5.44
C PHE A 295 -7.97 -9.89 -6.53
N LYS A 296 -9.14 -9.31 -6.20
CA LYS A 296 -10.14 -8.85 -7.19
C LYS A 296 -9.67 -7.70 -8.10
N SER A 297 -8.61 -6.98 -7.74
CA SER A 297 -7.98 -6.01 -8.65
C SER A 297 -7.21 -6.67 -9.80
N SER A 298 -7.06 -7.99 -9.77
CA SER A 298 -6.28 -8.78 -10.72
C SER A 298 -7.11 -9.96 -11.25
N ASN A 299 -7.69 -9.79 -12.44
CA ASN A 299 -8.51 -10.78 -13.16
C ASN A 299 -7.86 -12.19 -13.27
N LEU A 300 -8.00 -13.03 -12.25
CA LEU A 300 -7.56 -14.43 -12.28
C LEU A 300 -8.74 -15.40 -12.32
N ASN A 301 -8.70 -16.29 -13.31
CA ASN A 301 -9.34 -17.60 -13.27
C ASN A 301 -8.30 -18.59 -12.71
N VAL A 302 -8.35 -18.91 -11.41
CA VAL A 302 -7.48 -19.94 -10.81
C VAL A 302 -8.12 -21.31 -11.00
N GLY A 303 -7.99 -21.85 -12.22
CA GLY A 303 -8.21 -23.26 -12.48
C GLY A 303 -6.97 -24.06 -12.11
N ASN A 304 -7.15 -25.10 -11.27
CA ASN A 304 -6.22 -26.20 -11.00
C ASN A 304 -4.73 -25.82 -10.85
N SER A 305 -4.31 -25.49 -9.62
CA SER A 305 -2.91 -25.62 -9.22
C SER A 305 -2.79 -26.71 -8.14
N THR A 306 -2.10 -27.80 -8.50
CA THR A 306 -1.74 -28.90 -7.61
C THR A 306 -0.46 -28.52 -6.86
N GLY A 307 -0.61 -27.86 -5.72
CA GLY A 307 0.47 -27.52 -4.80
C GLY A 307 -0.13 -27.05 -3.48
N GLU A 308 0.09 -27.84 -2.42
CA GLU A 308 -0.42 -27.67 -1.05
C GLU A 308 -1.78 -26.97 -0.96
N GLU A 309 -2.81 -27.81 -0.92
CA GLU A 309 -4.21 -27.47 -0.69
C GLU A 309 -4.32 -26.56 0.56
N TRP A 310 -4.38 -25.25 0.35
CA TRP A 310 -4.73 -24.26 1.38
C TRP A 310 -6.21 -24.43 1.69
N HIS A 311 -6.54 -25.51 2.40
CA HIS A 311 -7.81 -25.63 3.07
C HIS A 311 -7.95 -24.45 4.05
N TYR A 312 -9.21 -24.03 4.30
CA TYR A 312 -9.68 -23.10 5.33
C TYR A 312 -9.94 -21.66 4.89
N LEU A 313 -11.23 -21.34 4.69
CA LEU A 313 -12.18 -20.97 5.75
C LEU A 313 -13.61 -21.16 5.19
N PRO A 314 -14.67 -21.23 6.02
CA PRO A 314 -16.03 -21.33 5.51
C PRO A 314 -16.45 -20.05 4.77
N GLU A 315 -17.38 -20.20 3.83
CA GLU A 315 -17.90 -19.09 3.03
C GLU A 315 -18.77 -18.15 3.91
N GLY A 316 -18.56 -16.83 3.84
CA GLY A 316 -19.49 -15.84 4.42
C GLY A 316 -18.98 -15.05 5.64
N GLU A 317 -19.87 -14.79 6.61
CA GLU A 317 -19.68 -13.86 7.75
C GLU A 317 -18.63 -14.29 8.79
N GLU A 318 -18.13 -15.52 8.68
CA GLU A 318 -17.19 -16.12 9.63
C GLU A 318 -15.76 -15.55 9.54
N VAL A 319 -15.48 -14.77 8.50
CA VAL A 319 -14.20 -14.04 8.34
C VAL A 319 -13.95 -12.96 9.39
N ASN A 320 -14.98 -12.61 10.16
CA ASN A 320 -14.92 -11.65 11.27
C ASN A 320 -14.80 -12.32 12.64
N LYS A 321 -14.70 -13.66 12.70
CA LYS A 321 -14.56 -14.40 13.96
C LYS A 321 -13.11 -14.85 14.15
N PRO A 322 -12.59 -14.92 15.39
CA PRO A 322 -11.36 -15.65 15.66
C PRO A 322 -11.48 -17.10 15.22
N ILE A 323 -10.37 -17.70 14.84
CA ILE A 323 -10.33 -19.09 14.37
C ILE A 323 -9.30 -19.89 15.17
N ASP A 324 -9.55 -21.18 15.32
CA ASP A 324 -8.61 -22.13 15.91
C ASP A 324 -8.13 -23.13 14.85
N LYS A 325 -6.82 -23.12 14.55
CA LYS A 325 -6.15 -24.02 13.58
C LYS A 325 -5.67 -25.32 14.23
N ARG A 326 -6.26 -25.74 15.36
CA ARG A 326 -5.86 -26.97 16.06
C ARG A 326 -5.78 -28.18 15.13
N THR A 327 -4.78 -29.02 15.38
CA THR A 327 -4.64 -30.34 14.72
C THR A 327 -5.23 -31.49 15.55
N SER A 328 -5.67 -31.21 16.78
CA SER A 328 -6.20 -32.19 17.72
C SER A 328 -7.49 -31.70 18.39
N PHE A 329 -8.44 -32.62 18.60
CA PHE A 329 -9.70 -32.34 19.28
C PHE A 329 -9.56 -32.07 20.79
N PHE A 330 -8.49 -32.56 21.42
CA PHE A 330 -8.33 -32.53 22.87
C PHE A 330 -7.59 -31.29 23.39
N ARG A 331 -6.86 -30.57 22.52
CA ARG A 331 -6.15 -29.33 22.87
C ARG A 331 -6.69 -28.20 22.00
N LYS A 332 -7.61 -27.43 22.59
CA LYS A 332 -8.29 -26.30 21.95
C LYS A 332 -7.75 -24.98 22.49
N PHE A 333 -7.90 -23.91 21.71
CA PHE A 333 -7.67 -22.53 22.11
C PHE A 333 -6.23 -22.24 22.58
N LEU A 334 -5.24 -22.94 22.01
CA LEU A 334 -3.84 -22.68 22.31
C LEU A 334 -3.39 -21.37 21.65
N ALA A 335 -2.52 -20.61 22.33
CA ALA A 335 -2.03 -19.31 21.83
C ALA A 335 -1.35 -19.36 20.45
N LYS A 336 -0.81 -20.51 20.06
CA LYS A 336 -0.19 -20.73 18.75
C LYS A 336 -1.19 -21.08 17.65
N ASP A 337 -2.39 -21.51 18.01
CA ASP A 337 -3.39 -22.06 17.10
C ASP A 337 -4.60 -21.10 16.94
N VAL A 338 -4.81 -20.17 17.88
CA VAL A 338 -5.85 -19.12 17.78
C VAL A 338 -5.34 -17.93 16.99
N TYR A 339 -6.11 -17.50 15.98
CA TYR A 339 -5.84 -16.32 15.17
C TYR A 339 -7.03 -15.37 15.16
N TRP A 340 -6.76 -14.07 15.19
CA TRP A 340 -7.72 -12.98 15.29
C TRP A 340 -7.88 -12.25 13.94
N PRO A 341 -9.11 -12.00 13.47
CA PRO A 341 -9.35 -11.29 12.23
C PRO A 341 -8.94 -9.82 12.34
N VAL A 342 -8.13 -9.36 11.39
CA VAL A 342 -7.65 -7.97 11.31
C VAL A 342 -8.16 -7.36 10.01
N ASN A 343 -8.68 -6.14 10.11
CA ASN A 343 -9.18 -5.35 9.00
C ASN A 343 -8.66 -3.92 9.11
N ASN A 344 -8.84 -3.10 8.07
CA ASN A 344 -8.50 -1.68 8.12
C ASN A 344 -9.18 -0.95 9.30
N LYS A 345 -10.43 -1.34 9.64
CA LYS A 345 -11.16 -0.83 10.80
C LYS A 345 -10.41 -1.09 12.11
N THR A 346 -9.75 -2.25 12.26
CA THR A 346 -9.00 -2.57 13.48
C THR A 346 -7.86 -1.57 13.71
N TYR A 347 -7.16 -1.16 12.64
CA TYR A 347 -6.14 -0.11 12.70
C TYR A 347 -6.74 1.27 13.00
N ARG A 348 -7.86 1.63 12.38
CA ARG A 348 -8.54 2.92 12.67
C ARG A 348 -9.06 3.00 14.10
N ASP A 349 -9.61 1.91 14.64
CA ASP A 349 -10.07 1.85 16.03
C ASP A 349 -8.88 1.99 16.99
N TRP A 350 -7.74 1.36 16.69
CA TRP A 350 -6.50 1.53 17.46
C TRP A 350 -5.99 2.97 17.42
N ARG A 351 -6.00 3.60 16.24
CA ARG A 351 -5.62 5.02 16.07
C ARG A 351 -6.50 5.92 16.92
N ALA A 352 -7.81 5.70 16.90
CA ALA A 352 -8.76 6.48 17.70
C ALA A 352 -8.52 6.29 19.20
N ALA A 353 -8.17 5.08 19.64
CA ALA A 353 -7.90 4.77 21.04
C ALA A 353 -6.59 5.39 21.56
N HIS A 354 -5.59 5.64 20.71
CA HIS A 354 -4.25 6.05 21.15
C HIS A 354 -3.81 7.43 20.65
N ASN A 355 -4.58 8.03 19.74
CA ASN A 355 -4.18 9.25 19.02
C ASN A 355 -2.77 9.12 18.38
N ARG A 356 -2.48 7.92 17.87
CA ARG A 356 -1.24 7.49 17.20
C ARG A 356 -1.63 6.63 16.00
N GLY A 357 -0.67 6.20 15.18
CA GLY A 357 -1.00 5.38 14.00
C GLY A 357 -1.14 6.25 12.77
N GLY A 358 -0.04 6.73 12.24
CA GLY A 358 -0.03 7.68 11.13
C GLY A 358 0.08 7.00 9.79
N ASP A 359 -0.85 7.25 8.88
CA ASP A 359 -0.67 6.87 7.47
C ASP A 359 0.46 7.70 6.83
N PHE A 360 1.13 7.16 5.83
CA PHE A 360 2.21 7.87 5.14
C PHE A 360 2.41 7.38 3.71
N MET A 361 3.13 8.17 2.92
CA MET A 361 3.53 7.81 1.56
C MET A 361 4.87 7.07 1.59
N VAL A 362 4.97 5.94 0.90
CA VAL A 362 6.23 5.23 0.70
C VAL A 362 6.82 5.63 -0.64
N TYR A 363 8.09 6.01 -0.65
CA TYR A 363 8.87 6.27 -1.87
C TYR A 363 10.17 5.47 -1.85
N THR A 364 10.57 4.89 -2.98
CA THR A 364 11.97 4.46 -3.11
C THR A 364 12.83 5.60 -3.63
N LYS A 365 14.13 5.59 -3.30
CA LYS A 365 15.12 6.39 -4.02
C LYS A 365 15.01 6.16 -5.53
N ARG A 366 15.08 7.27 -6.27
CA ARG A 366 14.95 7.29 -7.73
C ARG A 366 16.19 6.71 -8.37
N ARG A 367 16.06 5.57 -9.06
CA ARG A 367 17.17 4.95 -9.77
C ARG A 367 17.27 5.50 -11.18
N PHE A 368 18.45 5.99 -11.52
CA PHE A 368 18.74 6.47 -12.86
C PHE A 368 18.86 5.28 -13.82
N HIS A 369 18.02 5.25 -14.84
CA HIS A 369 18.05 4.22 -15.87
C HIS A 369 18.58 4.81 -17.19
N LYS A 370 19.74 4.31 -17.62
CA LYS A 370 20.34 4.61 -18.92
C LYS A 370 19.72 3.70 -19.97
N ASP A 371 18.93 4.28 -20.85
CA ASP A 371 18.37 3.53 -21.97
C ASP A 371 19.42 3.41 -23.09
N CYS A 372 20.10 2.27 -23.15
CA CYS A 372 20.99 1.95 -24.26
C CYS A 372 20.23 1.53 -25.53
N TRP A 373 18.93 1.23 -25.43
CA TRP A 373 18.08 0.74 -26.52
C TRP A 373 17.25 1.85 -27.21
N ALA A 374 17.10 3.03 -26.59
CA ALA A 374 16.45 4.22 -27.16
C ALA A 374 16.96 4.59 -28.57
N ARG A 375 18.23 4.29 -28.87
CA ARG A 375 18.85 4.60 -30.17
C ARG A 375 18.14 3.93 -31.37
N ARG A 376 17.36 2.87 -31.18
CA ARG A 376 16.72 2.14 -32.31
C ARG A 376 15.21 2.30 -32.46
N ARG A 377 14.46 2.82 -31.46
CA ARG A 377 12.97 2.77 -31.52
C ARG A 377 12.23 4.11 -31.42
N VAL A 378 12.85 5.19 -30.96
CA VAL A 378 12.16 6.50 -30.81
C VAL A 378 12.08 7.28 -32.14
N PHE A 379 12.75 6.81 -33.20
CA PHE A 379 12.86 7.54 -34.48
C PHE A 379 11.58 7.65 -35.32
N GLN A 380 10.45 7.06 -34.93
CA GLN A 380 9.27 7.00 -35.80
C GLN A 380 7.98 7.66 -35.30
N GLN A 381 7.92 8.28 -34.11
CA GLN A 381 6.59 8.68 -33.59
C GLN A 381 6.49 10.03 -32.87
N ILE A 382 7.28 11.02 -33.28
CA ILE A 382 6.96 12.44 -33.05
C ILE A 382 7.17 13.22 -34.36
N ARG A 383 6.43 12.82 -35.40
CA ARG A 383 6.15 13.66 -36.57
C ARG A 383 4.63 13.66 -36.74
N GLN A 384 3.94 14.63 -36.14
CA GLN A 384 2.68 15.21 -36.65
C GLN A 384 2.07 16.22 -35.66
N GLN A 385 2.09 17.50 -36.07
CA GLN A 385 1.14 18.60 -35.78
C GLN A 385 1.22 19.42 -34.45
N PRO A 386 0.72 20.69 -34.44
CA PRO A 386 1.36 21.89 -35.00
C PRO A 386 1.74 22.93 -33.91
N SER A 387 2.79 23.70 -34.21
CA SER A 387 3.24 25.00 -33.68
C SER A 387 2.72 25.47 -32.30
N LEU A 388 3.63 25.52 -31.32
CA LEU A 388 3.49 26.34 -30.11
C LEU A 388 3.54 27.82 -30.51
N ARG A 389 2.51 28.57 -30.13
CA ARG A 389 2.44 30.03 -30.31
C ARG A 389 2.82 30.68 -28.98
N ASN A 390 3.87 31.48 -28.93
CA ASN A 390 4.00 32.48 -27.87
C ASN A 390 3.16 33.68 -28.27
N ALA A 391 2.13 33.98 -27.48
CA ALA A 391 1.46 35.26 -27.50
C ALA A 391 2.26 36.25 -26.64
N SER A 392 2.39 37.47 -27.15
CA SER A 392 3.12 38.61 -26.60
C SER A 392 2.67 39.03 -25.21
#